data_AF-A0A351HEM1-F1
#
_entry.id   AF-A0A351HEM1-F1
#
_cell.length_a   1.000
_cell.length_b   1.000
_cell.length_c   1.000
_cell.angle_alpha   90.00
_cell.angle_beta   90.00
_cell.angle_gamma   90.00
#
_symmetry.space_group_name_H-M   'P 1'
#
loop_
_entity.id
_entity.type
_entity.pdbx_description
1 polymer ?
#
loop_
_entity_poly.entity_id
_entity_poly.type
_entity_poly.pdbx_seq_one_letter_code
_entity_poly.pdbx_strand_id
1 'polypeptide(L)'
;MPAFQEFIQVRVQVAQAKMQAEMMAAQEAAMADFADVSAEWKEKENFNVVLETTQGDVEIELYPSVAPLAVANFVGHIEGDYYDGLIFHRVINGFMIQGGDPLGTGTGGESIWGKNF
;
A
#
# COMPACT_ATOMS: atom_id res chain seq x y z
N MET A 1 40.87 -1.10 -13.26
CA MET A 1 40.27 -1.18 -14.62
C MET A 1 38.79 -0.80 -14.54
N PRO A 2 38.47 0.51 -14.48
CA PRO A 2 37.12 1.02 -14.21
C PRO A 2 36.12 0.85 -15.39
N ALA A 3 36.59 0.73 -16.63
CA ALA A 3 35.75 0.72 -17.83
C ALA A 3 34.77 -0.48 -17.94
N PHE A 4 35.12 -1.64 -17.38
CA PHE A 4 34.24 -2.82 -17.38
C PHE A 4 33.10 -2.70 -16.36
N GLN A 5 33.38 -2.04 -15.24
CA GLN A 5 32.40 -1.80 -14.17
C GLN A 5 31.34 -0.80 -14.61
N GLU A 6 31.75 0.24 -15.35
CA GLU A 6 30.85 1.21 -15.98
C GLU A 6 29.93 0.54 -17.02
N PHE A 7 30.47 -0.36 -17.85
CA PHE A 7 29.70 -1.05 -18.88
C PHE A 7 28.61 -1.97 -18.30
N ILE A 8 28.90 -2.63 -17.18
CA ILE A 8 27.92 -3.45 -16.44
C ILE A 8 26.88 -2.55 -15.76
N GLN A 9 27.30 -1.47 -15.09
CA GLN A 9 26.41 -0.52 -14.42
C GLN A 9 25.39 0.08 -15.40
N VAL A 10 25.83 0.53 -16.58
CA VAL A 10 24.93 1.11 -17.60
C VAL A 10 23.89 0.09 -18.06
N ARG A 11 24.28 -1.17 -18.28
CA ARG A 11 23.34 -2.24 -18.67
C ARG A 11 22.31 -2.55 -17.57
N VAL A 12 22.76 -2.58 -16.32
CA VAL A 12 21.89 -2.79 -15.16
C VAL A 12 20.92 -1.63 -15.00
N GLN A 13 21.38 -0.38 -15.13
CA GLN A 13 20.51 0.79 -15.06
C GLN A 13 19.46 0.81 -16.18
N VAL A 14 19.84 0.47 -17.42
CA VAL A 14 18.88 0.39 -18.53
C VAL A 14 17.85 -0.71 -18.31
N ALA A 15 18.26 -1.85 -17.72
CA ALA A 15 17.33 -2.92 -17.36
C ALA A 15 16.39 -2.50 -16.22
N GLN A 16 16.91 -1.87 -15.16
CA GLN A 16 16.12 -1.34 -14.04
C GLN A 16 15.13 -0.27 -14.50
N ALA A 17 15.56 0.67 -15.35
CA ALA A 17 14.69 1.73 -15.87
C ALA A 17 13.57 1.19 -16.75
N LYS A 18 13.84 0.16 -17.57
CA LYS A 18 12.81 -0.52 -18.37
C LYS A 18 11.81 -1.26 -17.48
N MET A 19 12.29 -2.02 -16.50
CA MET A 19 11.41 -2.69 -15.53
C MET A 19 10.57 -1.68 -14.74
N GLN A 20 11.17 -0.56 -14.31
CA GLN A 20 10.44 0.50 -13.62
C GLN A 20 9.38 1.14 -14.53
N ALA A 21 9.69 1.41 -15.80
CA ALA A 21 8.73 1.97 -16.74
C ALA A 21 7.57 1.01 -17.03
N GLU A 22 7.84 -0.29 -17.19
CA GLU A 22 6.80 -1.32 -17.36
C GLU A 22 5.92 -1.44 -16.11
N MET A 23 6.52 -1.40 -14.91
CA MET A 23 5.78 -1.39 -13.64
C MET A 23 4.94 -0.12 -13.47
N MET A 24 5.46 1.05 -13.85
CA MET A 24 4.71 2.31 -13.80
C MET A 24 3.55 2.31 -14.80
N ALA A 25 3.75 1.80 -16.02
CA ALA A 25 2.68 1.68 -17.01
C ALA A 25 1.60 0.68 -16.58
N ALA A 26 1.99 -0.44 -15.95
CA ALA A 26 1.06 -1.39 -15.36
C ALA A 26 0.27 -0.78 -14.20
N GLN A 27 0.92 0.03 -13.37
CA GLN A 27 0.28 0.77 -12.29
C GLN A 27 -0.70 1.83 -12.85
N GLU A 28 -0.31 2.59 -13.87
CA GLU A 28 -1.18 3.58 -14.51
C GLU A 28 -2.43 2.93 -15.13
N ALA A 29 -2.28 1.78 -15.78
CA ALA A 29 -3.42 1.02 -16.31
C ALA A 29 -4.32 0.47 -15.21
N ALA A 30 -3.75 -0.02 -14.09
CA ALA A 30 -4.52 -0.46 -12.93
C ALA A 30 -5.28 0.70 -12.29
N MET A 31 -4.65 1.89 -12.20
CA MET A 31 -5.26 3.09 -11.63
C MET A 31 -6.40 3.64 -12.51
N ALA A 32 -6.39 3.39 -13.82
CA ALA A 32 -7.46 3.81 -14.72
C ALA A 32 -8.81 3.14 -14.39
N ASP A 33 -8.80 1.86 -14.00
CA ASP A 33 -10.01 1.13 -13.58
C ASP A 33 -10.60 1.70 -12.27
N PHE A 34 -9.78 2.39 -11.47
CA PHE A 34 -10.18 2.95 -10.19
C PHE A 34 -10.36 4.47 -10.23
N ALA A 35 -10.32 5.08 -11.42
CA ALA A 35 -10.44 6.52 -11.58
C ALA A 35 -11.74 7.06 -10.96
N ASP A 36 -12.85 6.35 -11.14
CA ASP A 36 -14.16 6.72 -10.58
C ASP A 36 -14.15 6.72 -9.06
N VAL A 37 -13.67 5.64 -8.44
CA VAL A 37 -13.53 5.53 -6.97
C VAL A 37 -12.57 6.60 -6.44
N SER A 38 -11.47 6.87 -7.17
CA SER A 38 -10.51 7.89 -6.76
C SER A 38 -11.15 9.27 -6.72
N ALA A 39 -12.04 9.59 -7.66
CA ALA A 39 -12.72 10.87 -7.72
C ALA A 39 -13.74 11.04 -6.59
N GLU A 40 -14.56 10.02 -6.33
CA GLU A 40 -15.56 10.04 -5.25
C GLU A 40 -14.93 10.25 -3.87
N TRP A 41 -13.78 9.60 -3.62
CA TRP A 41 -13.11 9.69 -2.33
C TRP A 41 -12.26 10.95 -2.18
N LYS A 42 -11.80 11.56 -3.28
CA LYS A 42 -10.99 12.77 -3.23
C LYS A 42 -11.75 13.99 -2.68
N GLU A 43 -13.07 14.01 -2.86
CA GLU A 43 -13.94 15.08 -2.35
C GLU A 43 -14.36 14.89 -0.89
N LYS A 44 -14.06 13.73 -0.27
CA LYS A 44 -14.40 13.47 1.13
C LYS A 44 -13.47 14.22 2.08
N GLU A 45 -14.05 14.68 3.19
CA GLU A 45 -13.29 15.27 4.29
C GLU A 45 -12.41 14.23 4.99
N ASN A 46 -11.36 14.70 5.64
CA ASN A 46 -10.52 13.86 6.48
C ASN A 46 -11.33 13.36 7.68
N PHE A 47 -11.11 12.11 8.06
CA PHE A 47 -11.75 11.50 9.22
C PHE A 47 -10.78 10.61 9.97
N ASN A 48 -11.11 10.35 11.23
CA ASN A 48 -10.28 9.59 12.14
C ASN A 48 -10.87 8.19 12.30
N VAL A 49 -10.00 7.20 12.31
CA VAL A 49 -10.31 5.80 12.64
C VAL A 49 -9.60 5.46 13.94
N VAL A 50 -10.30 4.82 14.86
CA VAL A 50 -9.72 4.28 16.09
C VAL A 50 -9.45 2.80 15.89
N LEU A 51 -8.19 2.40 16.04
CA LEU A 51 -7.77 1.01 16.05
C LEU A 51 -7.61 0.58 17.52
N GLU A 52 -8.55 -0.22 18.01
CA GLU A 52 -8.49 -0.79 19.35
C GLU A 52 -7.51 -1.97 19.36
N THR A 53 -6.41 -1.85 20.11
CA THR A 53 -5.41 -2.92 20.21
C THR A 53 -5.21 -3.38 21.64
N THR A 54 -4.58 -4.54 21.81
CA THR A 54 -4.23 -5.08 23.13
C THR A 54 -3.28 -4.17 23.95
N GLN A 55 -2.59 -3.23 23.30
CA GLN A 55 -1.66 -2.30 23.95
C GLN A 55 -2.23 -0.89 24.09
N GLY A 56 -3.51 -0.68 23.72
CA GLY A 56 -4.20 0.61 23.75
C GLY A 56 -4.75 1.02 22.39
N ASP A 57 -5.43 2.16 22.40
CA ASP A 57 -6.14 2.67 21.23
C ASP A 57 -5.21 3.55 20.39
N VAL A 58 -5.24 3.34 19.08
CA VAL A 58 -4.45 4.12 18.13
C VAL A 58 -5.41 4.90 17.23
N GLU A 59 -5.38 6.23 17.33
CA GLU A 59 -6.11 7.10 16.41
C GLU A 59 -5.30 7.35 15.14
N ILE A 60 -5.93 7.08 13.99
CA ILE A 60 -5.34 7.26 12.65
C ILE A 60 -6.21 8.25 11.89
N GLU A 61 -5.64 9.40 11.54
CA GLU A 61 -6.28 10.35 10.64
C GLU A 61 -6.01 9.96 9.18
N LEU A 62 -7.08 9.79 8.40
CA LEU A 62 -7.01 9.43 7.00
C LEU A 62 -7.20 10.66 6.11
N TYR A 63 -6.49 10.66 4.98
CA TYR A 63 -6.46 11.77 4.02
C TYR A 63 -6.96 11.31 2.64
N PRO A 64 -8.29 11.26 2.42
CA PRO A 64 -8.89 10.84 1.16
C PRO A 64 -8.45 11.71 -0.02
N SER A 65 -8.17 12.99 0.23
CA SER A 65 -7.73 13.95 -0.78
C SER A 65 -6.38 13.61 -1.42
N VAL A 66 -5.48 12.97 -0.66
CA VAL A 66 -4.13 12.62 -1.10
C VAL A 66 -4.08 11.20 -1.67
N ALA A 67 -4.70 10.24 -0.97
CA ALA A 67 -4.65 8.82 -1.33
C ALA A 67 -6.05 8.18 -1.30
N PRO A 68 -6.95 8.57 -2.22
CA PRO A 68 -8.37 8.18 -2.16
C PRO A 68 -8.57 6.66 -2.26
N LEU A 69 -7.78 5.98 -3.10
CA LEU A 69 -7.87 4.53 -3.29
C LEU A 69 -7.41 3.76 -2.05
N ALA A 70 -6.29 4.17 -1.44
CA ALA A 70 -5.81 3.52 -0.23
C ALA A 70 -6.80 3.68 0.93
N VAL A 71 -7.40 4.87 1.06
CA VAL A 71 -8.41 5.13 2.09
C VAL A 71 -9.69 4.33 1.81
N ALA A 72 -10.17 4.28 0.57
CA ALA A 72 -11.34 3.47 0.20
C ALA A 72 -11.13 1.99 0.51
N ASN A 73 -9.96 1.45 0.16
CA ASN A 73 -9.59 0.06 0.48
C ASN A 73 -9.56 -0.17 1.99
N PHE A 74 -8.93 0.75 2.73
CA PHE A 74 -8.82 0.65 4.18
C PHE A 74 -10.19 0.67 4.87
N VAL A 75 -11.07 1.60 4.49
CA VAL A 75 -12.44 1.66 5.03
C VAL A 75 -13.24 0.42 4.68
N GLY A 76 -13.17 -0.05 3.44
CA GLY A 76 -13.88 -1.27 3.03
C GLY A 76 -13.42 -2.51 3.83
N HIS A 77 -12.14 -2.60 4.19
CA HIS A 77 -11.65 -3.66 5.07
C HIS A 77 -12.14 -3.52 6.52
N ILE A 78 -12.28 -2.29 7.03
CA ILE A 78 -12.87 -2.05 8.37
C ILE A 78 -14.33 -2.49 8.38
N GLU A 79 -15.12 -2.09 7.37
CA GLU A 79 -16.54 -2.46 7.29
C GLU A 79 -16.75 -3.98 7.13
N GLY A 80 -15.74 -4.70 6.66
CA GLY A 80 -15.75 -6.16 6.53
C GLY A 80 -15.10 -6.90 7.71
N ASP A 81 -14.84 -6.23 8.84
CA ASP A 81 -14.17 -6.79 10.03
C ASP A 81 -12.84 -7.52 9.71
N TYR A 82 -12.15 -7.08 8.65
CA TYR A 82 -10.98 -7.80 8.11
C TYR A 82 -9.77 -7.72 9.04
N TYR A 83 -9.64 -6.61 9.77
CA TYR A 83 -8.52 -6.36 10.67
C TYR A 83 -8.71 -6.96 12.07
N ASP A 84 -9.88 -7.53 12.36
CA ASP A 84 -10.22 -8.05 13.68
C ASP A 84 -9.43 -9.31 14.02
N GLY A 85 -8.78 -9.29 15.18
CA GLY A 85 -7.95 -10.39 15.66
C GLY A 85 -6.62 -10.55 14.93
N LEU A 86 -6.24 -9.62 14.05
CA LEU A 86 -4.95 -9.66 13.35
C LEU A 86 -3.79 -9.29 14.28
N ILE A 87 -2.65 -9.91 14.00
CA ILE A 87 -1.40 -9.64 14.72
C ILE A 87 -0.49 -8.72 13.92
N PHE A 88 0.34 -7.95 14.64
CA PHE A 88 1.48 -7.27 14.05
C PHE A 88 2.62 -8.29 13.86
N HIS A 89 2.73 -8.85 12.67
CA HIS A 89 3.71 -9.90 12.36
C HIS A 89 5.16 -9.37 12.27
N ARG A 90 5.34 -8.06 12.10
CA ARG A 90 6.68 -7.46 12.01
C ARG A 90 6.76 -6.15 12.81
N VAL A 91 7.69 -6.11 13.76
CA VAL A 91 7.95 -4.97 14.64
C VAL A 91 9.44 -4.68 14.63
N ILE A 92 9.84 -3.51 14.12
CA ILE A 92 11.23 -3.06 14.11
C ILE A 92 11.32 -1.78 14.94
N ASN A 93 12.00 -1.87 16.09
CA ASN A 93 12.12 -0.75 17.01
C ASN A 93 12.86 0.43 16.35
N GLY A 94 12.28 1.62 16.44
CA GLY A 94 12.81 2.85 15.84
C GLY A 94 12.59 3.00 14.33
N PHE A 95 11.83 2.10 13.69
CA PHE A 95 11.55 2.19 12.26
C PHE A 95 10.04 2.12 11.96
N MET A 96 9.44 0.92 12.05
CA MET A 96 8.01 0.75 11.81
C MET A 96 7.48 -0.57 12.37
N ILE A 97 6.15 -0.62 12.48
CA ILE A 97 5.37 -1.83 12.70
C ILE A 97 4.56 -2.13 11.43
N GLN A 98 4.39 -3.41 11.12
CA GLN A 98 3.64 -3.88 9.96
C GLN A 98 2.62 -4.93 10.41
N GLY A 99 1.38 -4.75 9.96
CA GLY A 99 0.24 -5.63 10.22
C GLY A 99 -0.60 -5.79 8.95
N GLY A 100 -1.87 -6.18 9.10
CA GLY A 100 -2.82 -6.28 8.00
C GLY A 100 -2.72 -7.57 7.16
N ASP A 101 -1.99 -8.58 7.63
CA ASP A 101 -1.93 -9.90 6.99
C ASP A 101 -2.73 -10.93 7.82
N PRO A 102 -3.85 -11.47 7.30
CA PRO A 102 -4.63 -12.51 7.96
C PRO A 102 -3.86 -13.79 8.25
N LEU A 103 -2.87 -14.11 7.40
CA LEU A 103 -2.07 -15.32 7.53
C LEU A 103 -0.88 -15.10 8.47
N GLY A 104 -0.53 -13.85 8.78
CA GLY A 104 0.61 -13.49 9.63
C GLY A 104 1.98 -13.90 9.06
N THR A 105 2.06 -14.27 7.78
CA THR A 105 3.31 -14.69 7.11
C THR A 105 4.09 -13.51 6.52
N GLY A 106 3.46 -12.33 6.43
CA GLY A 106 4.00 -11.11 5.83
C GLY A 106 3.89 -11.07 4.30
N THR A 107 3.12 -12.00 3.72
CA THR A 107 2.94 -12.14 2.26
C THR A 107 1.46 -12.24 1.85
N GLY A 108 0.55 -12.35 2.83
CA GLY A 108 -0.88 -12.32 2.59
C GLY A 108 -1.42 -10.90 2.59
N GLY A 109 -2.73 -10.80 2.41
CA GLY A 109 -3.43 -9.54 2.20
C GLY A 109 -3.96 -9.44 0.78
N GLU A 110 -5.25 -9.18 0.65
CA GLU A 110 -5.91 -8.89 -0.62
C GLU A 110 -6.60 -7.54 -0.48
N SER A 111 -6.69 -6.77 -1.57
CA SER A 111 -7.52 -5.58 -1.59
C SER A 111 -9.00 -5.96 -1.62
N ILE A 112 -9.88 -5.02 -1.29
CA ILE A 112 -11.34 -5.20 -1.42
C ILE A 112 -11.78 -5.50 -2.87
N TRP A 113 -10.91 -5.22 -3.84
CA TRP A 113 -11.17 -5.41 -5.26
C TRP A 113 -10.59 -6.72 -5.82
N GLY A 114 -9.91 -7.53 -5.00
CA GLY A 114 -9.28 -8.78 -5.42
C GLY A 114 -8.14 -8.62 -6.43
N LYS A 115 -7.67 -7.38 -6.66
CA LYS A 115 -6.54 -7.04 -7.53
C LYS A 115 -5.69 -5.93 -6.90
N ASN A 116 -4.39 -5.94 -7.22
CA ASN A 116 -3.48 -4.89 -6.76
C ASN A 116 -3.81 -3.56 -7.44
N PHE A 117 -3.66 -2.46 -6.71
CA PHE A 117 -3.96 -1.09 -7.16
C PHE A 117 -2.79 -0.14 -6.84
#